data_AF-A0A8C1KKU8-F1
#
_entry.id   AF-A0A8C1KKU8-F1
#
_cell.length_a   1.000
_cell.length_b   1.000
_cell.length_c   1.000
_cell.angle_alpha   90.00
_cell.angle_beta   90.00
_cell.angle_gamma   90.00
#
_symmetry.space_group_name_H-M   'P 1'
#
loop_
_entity.id
_entity.type
_entity.pdbx_description
1 polymer ?
#
loop_
_entity_poly.entity_id
_entity_poly.type
_entity_poly.pdbx_seq_one_letter_code
_entity_poly.pdbx_strand_id
1 'polypeptide(L)'
;RSYCSDNTSGSKPICLKRILVERTLKDRINRSVEHLRELFHKTTPMAMSDSELQFGRPDKAGILEMTVDFLKQRANSSYPRGFSQCLQETLRHVSLHAHLTPHDREAIKRFYVLQRTNQRHLMASTARGLVRRSPKRSSSRVPLWRPWKNI
;
A
#
# COMPACT_ATOMS: atom_id res chain seq x y z
N ARG A 1 1.99 3.89 -36.21
CA ARG A 1 0.94 4.59 -36.98
C ARG A 1 0.16 3.49 -37.69
N SER A 2 -0.94 3.00 -37.10
CA SER A 2 -1.66 1.83 -37.66
C SER A 2 -2.74 2.32 -38.60
N TYR A 3 -2.66 1.93 -39.87
CA TYR A 3 -3.57 2.33 -40.93
C TYR A 3 -4.87 1.51 -40.82
N CYS A 4 -6.04 2.17 -40.77
CA CYS A 4 -7.28 1.52 -41.18
C CYS A 4 -7.20 1.41 -42.71
N SER A 5 -6.96 0.22 -43.24
CA SER A 5 -7.07 -0.02 -44.68
C SER A 5 -8.52 0.15 -45.11
N ASP A 6 -8.76 1.18 -45.92
CA ASP A 6 -10.00 1.38 -46.67
C ASP A 6 -10.10 0.25 -47.70
N ASN A 7 -11.15 -0.55 -47.60
CA ASN A 7 -11.83 -1.19 -48.74
C ASN A 7 -13.04 -1.96 -48.20
N THR A 8 -14.15 -1.26 -48.02
CA THR A 8 -15.55 -1.72 -48.17
C THR A 8 -16.49 -0.71 -47.50
N SER A 9 -17.48 -0.26 -48.26
CA SER A 9 -18.38 0.87 -48.00
C SER A 9 -19.31 0.73 -46.77
N GLY A 10 -19.13 -0.28 -45.91
CA GLY A 10 -19.90 -0.50 -44.68
C GLY A 10 -19.16 -0.30 -43.35
N SER A 11 -17.83 -0.15 -43.34
CA SER A 11 -17.00 -0.28 -42.12
C SER A 11 -16.46 1.02 -41.52
N LYS A 12 -16.68 2.17 -42.19
CA LYS A 12 -16.18 3.50 -41.79
C LYS A 12 -16.65 3.97 -40.39
N PRO A 13 -17.93 3.84 -39.99
CA PRO A 13 -18.36 4.30 -38.67
C PRO A 13 -17.78 3.45 -37.52
N ILE A 14 -17.45 2.18 -37.78
CA ILE A 14 -16.88 1.27 -36.78
C ILE A 14 -15.40 1.59 -36.53
N CYS A 15 -14.61 1.88 -37.57
CA CYS A 15 -13.21 2.34 -37.40
C CYS A 15 -13.15 3.70 -36.68
N LEU A 16 -14.05 4.65 -36.98
CA LEU A 16 -14.09 5.95 -36.29
C LEU A 16 -14.44 5.83 -34.80
N LYS A 17 -15.43 4.99 -34.46
CA LYS A 17 -15.75 4.66 -33.06
C LYS A 17 -14.55 4.01 -32.37
N ARG A 18 -13.84 3.09 -33.04
CA ARG A 18 -12.63 2.45 -32.51
C ARG A 18 -11.51 3.45 -32.25
N ILE A 19 -11.24 4.36 -33.20
CA ILE A 19 -10.22 5.42 -33.07
C ILE A 19 -10.55 6.35 -31.89
N LEU A 20 -11.81 6.74 -31.74
CA LEU A 20 -12.25 7.60 -30.63
C LEU A 20 -12.09 6.90 -29.28
N VAL A 21 -12.47 5.61 -29.20
CA VAL A 21 -12.32 4.78 -28.00
C VAL A 21 -10.84 4.63 -27.63
N GLU A 22 -9.98 4.30 -28.59
CA GLU A 22 -8.53 4.17 -28.38
C GLU A 22 -7.89 5.50 -27.94
N ARG A 23 -8.31 6.63 -28.54
CA ARG A 23 -7.87 7.96 -28.13
C ARG A 23 -8.28 8.27 -26.69
N THR A 24 -9.55 8.04 -26.34
CA THR A 24 -10.09 8.27 -25.00
C THR A 24 -9.37 7.39 -23.97
N LEU A 25 -9.12 6.12 -24.31
CA LEU A 25 -8.37 5.20 -23.47
C LEU A 25 -6.94 5.70 -23.25
N LYS A 26 -6.25 6.12 -24.31
CA LYS A 26 -4.89 6.66 -24.25
C LYS A 26 -4.81 7.95 -23.42
N ASP A 27 -5.78 8.84 -23.56
CA ASP A 27 -5.87 10.06 -22.78
C ASP A 27 -6.10 9.75 -21.30
N ARG A 28 -6.96 8.78 -20.98
CA ARG A 28 -7.18 8.31 -19.61
C ARG A 28 -5.90 7.74 -18.99
N ILE A 29 -5.16 6.91 -19.74
CA ILE A 29 -3.88 6.35 -19.30
C ILE A 29 -2.85 7.46 -19.05
N ASN A 30 -2.74 8.43 -19.97
CA ASN A 30 -1.81 9.55 -19.81
C ASN A 30 -2.14 10.38 -18.57
N ARG A 31 -3.42 10.69 -18.33
CA ARG A 31 -3.86 11.40 -17.12
C ARG A 31 -3.51 10.62 -15.86
N SER A 32 -3.75 9.30 -15.82
CA SER A 32 -3.39 8.50 -14.65
C SER A 32 -1.88 8.47 -14.38
N VAL A 33 -1.06 8.42 -15.42
CA VAL A 33 0.41 8.47 -15.27
C VAL A 33 0.88 9.83 -14.73
N GLU A 34 0.26 10.93 -15.17
CA GLU A 34 0.59 12.25 -14.65
C GLU A 34 0.12 12.43 -13.20
N HIS A 35 -1.06 11.91 -12.84
CA HIS A 35 -1.50 11.89 -11.43
C HIS A 35 -0.52 11.11 -10.54
N LEU A 36 0.01 9.97 -11.01
CA LEU A 36 1.01 9.21 -10.27
C LEU A 36 2.28 10.04 -10.05
N ARG A 37 2.77 10.75 -11.07
CA ARG A 37 3.91 11.68 -10.94
C ARG A 37 3.67 12.73 -9.87
N GLU A 38 2.52 13.40 -9.93
CA GLU A 38 2.18 14.44 -8.94
C GLU A 38 2.11 13.88 -7.52
N LEU A 39 1.55 12.68 -7.35
CA LEU A 39 1.52 12.02 -6.04
C LEU A 39 2.94 11.81 -5.52
N PHE A 40 3.85 11.26 -6.33
CA PHE A 40 5.24 11.09 -5.91
C PHE A 40 5.93 12.42 -5.61
N HIS A 41 5.72 13.48 -6.40
CA HIS A 41 6.30 14.80 -6.09
C HIS A 41 5.75 15.37 -4.77
N LYS A 42 4.45 15.19 -4.47
CA LYS A 42 3.80 15.72 -3.26
C LYS A 42 4.10 14.90 -2.00
N THR A 43 4.26 13.57 -2.12
CA THR A 43 4.48 12.68 -0.98
C THR A 43 5.94 12.51 -0.59
N THR A 44 6.87 13.12 -1.33
CA THR A 44 8.32 12.98 -1.11
C THR A 44 8.98 14.26 -0.56
N PRO A 45 8.58 14.81 0.60
CA PRO A 45 9.53 15.55 1.42
C PRO A 45 10.27 14.54 2.32
N MET A 46 11.60 14.47 2.23
CA MET A 46 12.53 13.83 3.20
C MET A 46 12.94 12.36 2.97
N ALA A 47 13.03 11.85 1.74
CA ALA A 47 13.69 10.54 1.50
C ALA A 47 14.58 10.46 0.26
N MET A 48 14.39 11.33 -0.74
CA MET A 48 15.38 11.50 -1.79
C MET A 48 16.47 12.43 -1.27
N SER A 49 17.62 11.86 -0.93
CA SER A 49 18.89 12.57 -0.90
C SER A 49 19.02 13.40 -2.18
N ASP A 50 19.62 14.59 -2.10
CA ASP A 50 19.83 15.58 -3.17
C ASP A 50 20.41 15.03 -4.50
N SER A 51 20.80 13.76 -4.56
CA SER A 51 21.28 13.06 -5.74
C SER A 51 20.19 12.57 -6.72
N GLU A 52 18.92 12.42 -6.32
CA GLU A 52 17.83 12.02 -7.24
C GLU A 52 17.03 13.19 -7.84
N LEU A 53 17.17 14.40 -7.31
CA LEU A 53 16.68 15.62 -7.96
C LEU A 53 17.43 15.95 -9.26
N GLN A 54 18.54 15.25 -9.54
CA GLN A 54 19.29 15.35 -10.79
C GLN A 54 18.91 14.30 -11.85
N PHE A 55 18.12 13.28 -11.51
CA PHE A 55 17.53 12.40 -12.53
C PHE A 55 16.27 13.09 -13.06
N GLY A 56 16.39 13.66 -14.26
CA GLY A 56 15.31 14.38 -14.93
C GLY A 56 13.98 13.61 -14.92
N ARG A 57 12.88 14.35 -14.99
CA ARG A 57 11.48 13.86 -15.01
C ARG A 57 11.38 12.37 -15.36
N PRO A 58 11.10 11.48 -14.38
CA PRO A 58 11.10 10.05 -14.62
C PRO A 58 10.15 9.74 -15.77
N ASP A 59 10.63 8.94 -16.72
CA ASP A 59 9.86 8.59 -17.91
C ASP A 59 8.64 7.71 -17.52
N LYS A 60 7.82 7.33 -18.50
CA LYS A 60 6.59 6.57 -18.21
C LYS A 60 6.87 5.22 -17.53
N ALA A 61 8.00 4.59 -17.86
CA ALA A 61 8.38 3.31 -17.27
C ALA A 61 8.84 3.50 -15.82
N GLY A 62 9.70 4.49 -15.55
CA GLY A 62 10.20 4.78 -14.21
C GLY A 62 9.10 5.11 -13.21
N ILE A 63 8.06 5.86 -13.61
CA ILE A 63 6.90 6.13 -12.74
C ILE A 63 6.18 4.84 -12.36
N LEU A 64 6.01 3.94 -13.32
CA LEU A 64 5.32 2.67 -13.10
C LEU A 64 6.15 1.75 -12.20
N GLU A 65 7.46 1.67 -12.40
CA GLU A 65 8.38 0.91 -11.54
C GLU A 65 8.34 1.43 -10.09
N MET A 66 8.49 2.75 -9.89
CA MET A 66 8.36 3.37 -8.57
C MET A 66 7.00 3.07 -7.92
N THR A 67 5.92 3.07 -8.72
CA THR A 67 4.57 2.72 -8.23
C THR A 67 4.49 1.27 -7.79
N VAL A 68 5.02 0.35 -8.59
CA VAL A 68 5.03 -1.08 -8.25
C VAL A 68 5.80 -1.32 -6.96
N ASP A 69 6.98 -0.71 -6.82
CA ASP A 69 7.79 -0.87 -5.61
C ASP A 69 7.13 -0.25 -4.39
N PHE A 70 6.54 0.94 -4.54
CA PHE A 70 5.75 1.56 -3.47
C PHE A 70 4.58 0.66 -3.02
N LEU A 71 3.84 0.07 -3.97
CA LEU A 71 2.73 -0.82 -3.67
C LEU A 71 3.20 -2.12 -3.01
N LYS A 72 4.30 -2.72 -3.47
CA LYS A 72 4.91 -3.90 -2.83
C LYS A 72 5.33 -3.58 -1.39
N GLN A 73 6.01 -2.45 -1.17
CA GLN A 73 6.39 -2.01 0.16
C GLN A 73 5.16 -1.80 1.05
N ARG A 74 4.09 -1.18 0.54
CA ARG A 74 2.87 -0.92 1.31
C ARG A 74 2.08 -2.20 1.61
N ALA A 75 1.98 -3.12 0.65
CA ALA A 75 1.36 -4.43 0.85
C ALA A 75 2.09 -5.24 1.94
N ASN A 76 3.42 -5.25 1.89
CA ASN A 76 4.26 -5.99 2.83
C ASN A 76 4.34 -5.34 4.22
N SER A 77 4.14 -4.02 4.34
CA SER A 77 4.29 -3.30 5.62
C SER A 77 2.96 -3.01 6.34
N SER A 78 1.87 -2.77 5.61
CA SER A 78 0.62 -2.29 6.21
C SER A 78 -0.28 -3.42 6.70
N TYR A 79 -0.44 -4.48 5.90
CA TYR A 79 -1.34 -5.59 6.22
C TYR A 79 -0.87 -6.40 7.44
N PRO A 80 0.38 -6.94 7.47
CA PRO A 80 0.82 -7.74 8.60
C PRO A 80 0.97 -6.92 9.89
N ARG A 81 1.25 -5.61 9.78
CA ARG A 81 1.36 -4.72 10.94
C ARG A 81 0.02 -4.36 11.56
N GLY A 82 -1.00 -4.10 10.75
CA GLY A 82 -2.36 -3.85 11.25
C GLY A 82 -2.97 -5.09 11.88
N PHE A 83 -2.83 -6.24 11.21
CA PHE A 83 -3.29 -7.52 11.71
C PHE A 83 -2.58 -7.91 13.02
N SER A 84 -1.25 -7.77 13.09
CA SER A 84 -0.51 -8.10 14.31
C SER A 84 -0.94 -7.26 15.49
N GLN A 85 -1.11 -5.95 15.30
CA GLN A 85 -1.54 -5.05 16.35
C GLN A 85 -2.96 -5.37 16.83
N CYS A 86 -3.90 -5.60 15.90
CA CYS A 86 -5.27 -5.99 16.22
C CYS A 86 -5.33 -7.30 17.02
N LEU A 87 -4.58 -8.31 16.58
CA LEU A 87 -4.49 -9.59 17.25
C LEU A 87 -3.86 -9.46 18.64
N GLN A 88 -2.80 -8.65 18.78
CA GLN A 88 -2.15 -8.40 20.07
C GLN A 88 -3.10 -7.76 21.08
N GLU A 89 -3.88 -6.76 20.66
CA GLU A 89 -4.88 -6.10 21.51
C GLU A 89 -6.05 -7.03 21.85
N THR A 90 -6.52 -7.83 20.89
CA THR A 90 -7.59 -8.81 21.11
C THR A 90 -7.17 -9.87 22.14
N LEU A 91 -5.98 -10.45 21.99
CA LEU A 91 -5.47 -11.44 22.94
C LEU A 91 -5.26 -10.85 24.33
N ARG A 92 -4.76 -9.61 24.41
CA ARG A 92 -4.62 -8.89 25.68
C ARG A 92 -5.98 -8.69 26.35
N HIS A 93 -6.99 -8.28 25.58
CA HIS A 93 -8.35 -8.08 26.07
C HIS A 93 -8.95 -9.39 26.60
N VAL A 94 -8.87 -10.47 25.82
CA VAL A 94 -9.37 -11.79 26.20
C VAL A 94 -8.66 -12.31 27.47
N SER A 95 -7.34 -12.14 27.57
CA SER A 95 -6.57 -12.58 28.75
C SER A 95 -6.91 -11.82 30.04
N LEU A 96 -7.40 -10.59 29.94
CA LEU A 96 -7.74 -9.73 31.08
C LEU A 96 -9.22 -9.81 31.49
N HIS A 97 -10.12 -10.00 30.52
CA HIS A 97 -11.56 -9.80 30.73
C HIS A 97 -12.40 -11.05 30.51
N ALA A 98 -11.90 -12.08 29.84
CA ALA A 98 -12.66 -13.32 29.66
C ALA A 98 -12.48 -14.26 30.86
N HIS A 99 -13.56 -14.96 31.22
CA HIS A 99 -13.52 -16.05 32.19
C HIS A 99 -12.83 -17.27 31.57
N LEU A 100 -11.50 -17.31 31.69
CA LEU A 100 -10.67 -18.38 31.13
C LEU A 100 -10.22 -19.35 32.21
N THR A 101 -10.10 -20.62 31.84
CA THR A 101 -9.40 -21.59 32.69
C THR A 101 -7.90 -21.24 32.76
N PRO A 102 -7.17 -21.66 33.81
CA PRO A 102 -5.72 -21.44 33.89
C PRO A 102 -4.95 -21.99 32.69
N HIS A 103 -5.41 -23.12 32.15
CA HIS A 103 -4.82 -23.76 30.97
C HIS A 103 -4.93 -22.87 29.72
N ASP A 104 -6.13 -22.33 29.46
CA ASP A 104 -6.38 -21.48 28.28
C ASP A 104 -5.63 -20.15 28.37
N ARG A 105 -5.53 -19.59 29.58
CA ARG A 105 -4.76 -18.38 29.83
C ARG A 105 -3.27 -18.57 29.54
N GLU A 106 -2.71 -19.72 29.92
CA GLU A 106 -1.32 -20.07 29.62
C GLU A 106 -1.11 -20.37 28.13
N ALA A 107 -2.08 -20.98 27.45
CA ALA A 107 -2.04 -21.20 26.01
C ALA A 107 -2.00 -19.86 25.23
N ILE A 108 -2.83 -18.89 25.61
CA ILE A 108 -2.83 -17.54 25.03
C ILE A 108 -1.48 -16.84 25.27
N LYS A 109 -0.91 -16.97 26.46
CA LYS A 109 0.40 -16.39 26.80
C LYS A 109 1.52 -17.00 25.93
N ARG A 110 1.54 -18.32 25.77
CA ARG A 110 2.49 -19.02 24.89
C ARG A 110 2.38 -18.54 23.44
N PHE A 111 1.15 -18.48 22.92
CA PHE A 111 0.88 -17.96 21.57
C PHE A 111 1.36 -16.53 21.40
N TYR A 112 1.10 -15.66 22.38
CA TYR A 112 1.55 -14.27 22.38
C TYR A 112 3.08 -14.13 22.30
N VAL A 113 3.82 -14.95 23.05
CA VAL A 113 5.29 -14.95 23.01
C VAL A 113 5.81 -15.41 21.64
N LEU A 114 5.27 -16.51 21.11
CA LEU A 114 5.60 -17.04 19.78
C LEU A 114 5.31 -16.03 18.66
N GLN A 115 4.20 -15.32 18.75
CA GLN A 115 3.84 -14.31 17.75
C GLN A 115 4.82 -13.12 17.78
N ARG A 116 5.20 -12.68 18.99
CA ARG A 116 6.11 -11.53 19.19
C ARG A 116 7.54 -11.83 18.76
N THR A 117 8.03 -13.05 18.94
CA THR A 117 9.35 -13.47 18.44
C THR A 117 9.36 -13.49 16.92
N ASN A 118 8.36 -14.11 16.28
CA ASN A 118 8.24 -14.15 14.82
C ASN A 118 8.18 -12.74 14.19
N GLN A 119 7.41 -11.82 14.77
CA GLN A 119 7.37 -10.44 14.28
C GLN A 119 8.72 -9.72 14.38
N ARG A 120 9.52 -9.97 15.43
CA ARG A 120 10.87 -9.39 15.53
C ARG A 120 11.80 -9.92 14.44
N HIS A 121 11.69 -11.19 14.08
CA HIS A 121 12.46 -11.76 12.97
C HIS A 121 12.05 -11.16 11.61
N LEU A 122 10.74 -11.04 11.34
CA LEU A 122 10.22 -10.38 10.14
C LEU A 122 10.64 -8.90 10.02
N MET A 123 10.65 -8.18 11.15
CA MET A 123 11.08 -6.77 11.20
C MET A 123 12.61 -6.62 11.09
N ALA A 124 13.39 -7.59 11.60
CA ALA A 124 14.85 -7.61 11.44
C ALA A 124 15.26 -7.89 9.98
N SER A 125 14.50 -8.74 9.26
CA SER A 125 14.72 -9.00 7.83
C SER A 125 14.36 -7.82 6.93
N THR A 126 13.38 -7.00 7.34
CA THR A 126 12.99 -5.75 6.63
C THR A 126 13.78 -4.52 7.08
N ALA A 127 14.52 -4.58 8.18
CA ALA A 127 15.32 -3.47 8.71
C ALA A 127 16.55 -3.07 7.86
N ARG A 128 16.83 -3.77 6.74
CA ARG A 128 17.81 -3.30 5.73
C ARG A 128 17.27 -2.21 4.80
N GLY A 129 16.00 -1.80 4.95
CA GLY A 129 15.44 -0.64 4.28
C GLY A 129 14.61 0.21 5.25
N LEU A 130 15.15 1.38 5.63
CA LEU A 130 14.43 2.51 6.24
C LEU A 130 13.57 2.19 7.48
N VAL A 131 14.23 1.89 8.60
CA VAL A 131 13.62 2.09 9.93
C VAL A 131 13.60 3.59 10.21
N ARG A 132 12.58 4.28 9.69
CA ARG A 132 12.21 5.60 10.20
C ARG A 132 11.68 5.40 11.62
N ARG A 133 12.56 5.59 12.61
CA ARG A 133 12.18 5.71 14.02
C ARG A 133 11.05 6.74 14.09
N SER A 134 9.83 6.28 14.38
CA SER A 134 8.74 7.19 14.73
C SER A 134 9.20 7.99 15.95
N PRO A 135 9.08 9.33 15.95
CA PRO A 135 9.26 10.10 17.16
C PRO A 135 8.31 9.54 18.21
N LYS A 136 8.80 9.36 19.44
CA LYS A 136 8.01 9.01 20.62
C LYS A 136 6.73 9.86 20.62
N ARG A 137 5.62 9.34 20.12
CA ARG A 137 4.31 9.94 20.33
C ARG A 137 3.90 9.53 21.73
N SER A 138 4.12 10.46 22.65
CA SER A 138 3.39 10.53 23.92
C SER A 138 1.93 10.10 23.68
N SER A 139 1.46 9.16 24.49
CA SER A 139 0.07 8.70 24.66
C SER A 139 -0.97 9.52 23.87
N SER A 140 -1.06 9.27 22.57
CA SER A 140 -2.10 9.85 21.73
C SER A 140 -3.19 8.80 21.68
N ARG A 141 -4.26 9.05 22.44
CA ARG A 141 -5.54 8.35 22.37
C ARG A 141 -6.17 8.60 21.00
N VAL A 142 -5.60 8.02 19.94
CA VAL A 142 -6.28 7.96 18.65
C VAL A 142 -7.39 6.92 18.82
N PRO A 143 -8.67 7.28 18.64
CA PRO A 143 -9.74 6.32 18.75
C PRO A 143 -9.51 5.23 17.70
N LEU A 144 -9.27 4.00 18.17
CA LEU A 144 -9.24 2.82 17.32
C LEU A 144 -10.57 2.77 16.55
N TRP A 145 -10.48 2.68 15.22
CA TRP A 145 -11.66 2.60 14.37
C TRP A 145 -12.52 1.40 14.79
N ARG A 146 -13.77 1.64 15.20
CA ARG A 146 -14.72 0.62 15.67
C ARG A 146 -16.02 0.72 14.86
N PRO A 147 -16.18 -0.07 13.78
CA PRO A 147 -17.35 0.02 12.91
C PRO A 147 -18.66 -0.45 13.57
N TRP A 148 -18.63 -1.10 14.72
CA TRP A 148 -19.80 -1.64 15.43
C TRP A 148 -20.36 -0.72 16.53
N LYS A 149 -19.89 0.52 16.67
CA LYS A 149 -20.37 1.45 17.71
C LYS A 149 -21.58 2.29 17.31
N ASN A 150 -22.17 2.05 16.15
CA ASN A 150 -23.40 2.71 15.67
C ASN A 150 -24.50 1.67 15.40
N ILE A 151 -24.87 0.92 16.42
CA ILE A 151 -26.12 0.14 16.47
C ILE A 151 -26.81 0.50 17.78
#